data_AF-A0A7L2AL96-F1
#
_entry.id   AF-A0A7L2AL96-F1
#
_cell.length_a   1.000
_cell.length_b   1.000
_cell.length_c   1.000
_cell.angle_alpha   90.00
_cell.angle_beta   90.00
_cell.angle_gamma   90.00
#
_symmetry.space_group_name_H-M   'P 1'
#
loop_
_entity.id
_entity.type
_entity.pdbx_description
1 polymer ?
#
loop_
_entity_poly.entity_id
_entity_poly.type
_entity_poly.pdbx_seq_one_letter_code
_entity_poly.pdbx_strand_id
1 'polypeptide(L)'
;SPPQLGLTCPPNQHYELCGPSCPPTCLGQSEAEACEGPSRCSEGCFCSQGFLRSGGHCVPLPHCGCVHEGLYYQAGAEFYTHPLCALRCSCEGGGKVTCHPGGCAGGLACAVRDGVRGCYPEDCGRCQVLGEVSSSTFDGRPVFFDGTCAHTTLAEAVAGGDGEDEVVPFVVEMEKESGKDGRSLRKLVVTVRGVAIALAEGTQWEVAVDGERHLLPLTLAGGSVTVSQEGTHRVLRVRGGPKLLYDGDSYVLLTLPGVYRRRTRGLCGNFNGDAGDD
;
A
#
# COMPACT_ATOMS: atom_id res chain seq x y z
N SER A 1 59.93 12.14 9.59
CA SER A 1 58.65 12.86 9.59
C SER A 1 57.59 11.93 9.03
N PRO A 2 56.46 11.69 9.70
CA PRO A 2 55.39 10.91 9.10
C PRO A 2 54.70 11.75 8.01
N PRO A 3 54.12 11.11 6.98
CA PRO A 3 53.43 11.81 5.92
C PRO A 3 52.13 12.39 6.48
N GLN A 4 51.90 13.70 6.26
CA GLN A 4 50.59 14.29 6.49
C GLN A 4 49.61 13.63 5.51
N LEU A 5 48.63 12.91 6.06
CA LEU A 5 47.50 12.40 5.30
C LEU A 5 46.71 13.63 4.82
N GLY A 6 46.90 14.06 3.58
CA GLY A 6 46.19 15.20 3.02
C GLY A 6 44.70 14.86 2.90
N LEU A 7 43.86 15.55 3.66
CA LEU A 7 42.41 15.51 3.49
C LEU A 7 42.07 15.89 2.04
N THR A 8 41.55 14.92 1.28
CA THR A 8 41.11 15.14 -0.10
C THR A 8 39.61 15.40 -0.08
N CYS A 9 39.20 16.61 -0.44
CA CYS A 9 37.79 16.97 -0.49
C CYS A 9 37.08 16.34 -1.71
N PRO A 10 35.77 16.06 -1.60
CA PRO A 10 34.93 15.66 -2.74
C PRO A 10 34.93 16.68 -3.89
N PRO A 11 34.42 16.32 -5.08
CA PRO A 11 34.28 17.25 -6.20
C PRO A 11 33.50 18.52 -5.83
N ASN A 12 33.91 19.65 -6.42
CA ASN A 12 33.35 20.99 -6.18
C ASN A 12 33.46 21.49 -4.73
N GLN A 13 34.40 20.92 -3.97
CA GLN A 13 34.74 21.33 -2.61
C GLN A 13 36.23 21.63 -2.50
N HIS A 14 36.58 22.49 -1.56
CA HIS A 14 37.95 22.78 -1.20
C HIS A 14 38.12 22.72 0.32
N TYR A 15 39.35 22.44 0.74
CA TYR A 15 39.70 22.33 2.16
C TYR A 15 40.02 23.69 2.75
N GLU A 16 39.50 23.97 3.95
CA GLU A 16 39.86 25.14 4.75
C GLU A 16 40.05 24.77 6.22
N LEU A 17 41.07 25.37 6.86
CA LEU A 17 41.32 25.24 8.31
C LEU A 17 40.31 26.02 9.16
N CYS A 18 39.69 27.05 8.60
CA CYS A 18 38.81 27.97 9.31
C CYS A 18 37.77 28.51 8.33
N GLY A 19 36.85 27.63 7.91
CA GLY A 19 35.76 27.98 7.01
C GLY A 19 34.50 28.47 7.73
N PRO A 20 33.53 29.00 6.97
CA PRO A 20 32.32 29.59 7.53
C PRO A 20 31.50 28.53 8.29
N SER A 21 31.04 28.88 9.49
CA SER A 21 30.17 28.02 10.31
C SER A 21 28.84 27.72 9.64
N CYS A 22 28.41 28.62 8.75
CA CYS A 22 27.16 28.54 8.00
C CYS A 22 27.45 28.69 6.51
N PRO A 23 27.93 27.62 5.84
CA PRO A 23 28.18 27.66 4.42
C PRO A 23 26.86 27.82 3.65
N PRO A 24 26.88 28.43 2.45
CA PRO A 24 25.68 28.63 1.67
C PRO A 24 25.09 27.30 1.20
N THR A 25 23.79 27.12 1.43
CA THR A 25 23.05 25.90 1.07
C THR A 25 21.93 26.21 0.08
N CYS A 26 21.42 25.16 -0.57
CA CYS A 26 20.26 25.29 -1.47
C CYS A 26 18.96 25.68 -0.74
N LEU A 27 18.93 25.68 0.60
CA LEU A 27 17.78 26.12 1.41
C LEU A 27 17.68 27.65 1.55
N GLY A 28 18.70 28.39 1.12
CA GLY A 28 18.69 29.85 1.13
C GLY A 28 18.79 30.47 2.53
N GLN A 29 18.08 31.58 2.76
CA GLN A 29 18.21 32.44 3.95
C GLN A 29 17.74 31.78 5.26
N SER A 30 16.97 30.68 5.20
CA SER A 30 16.42 29.99 6.38
C SER A 30 17.49 29.45 7.34
N GLU A 31 18.67 29.06 6.82
CA GLU A 31 19.82 28.69 7.65
C GLU A 31 20.74 29.89 7.97
N ALA A 32 20.66 30.98 7.21
CA ALA A 32 21.46 32.18 7.44
C ALA A 32 20.98 32.97 8.67
N GLU A 33 19.67 33.01 8.92
CA GLU A 33 19.06 33.65 10.10
C GLU A 33 19.44 32.93 11.42
N ALA A 34 19.70 31.62 11.37
CA ALA A 34 20.17 30.85 12.54
C ALA A 34 21.62 31.18 12.93
N CYS A 35 22.33 31.99 12.14
CA CYS A 35 23.77 32.25 12.25
C CYS A 35 24.13 33.66 12.73
N GLU A 36 23.16 34.44 13.22
CA GLU A 36 23.37 35.81 13.73
C GLU A 36 24.08 35.90 15.10
N GLY A 37 24.97 34.94 15.42
CA GLY A 37 25.78 34.93 16.63
C GLY A 37 27.30 34.93 16.34
N PRO A 38 28.16 35.01 17.37
CA PRO A 38 29.62 34.85 17.20
C PRO A 38 29.93 33.40 16.81
N SER A 39 29.83 33.11 15.52
CA SER A 39 30.04 31.77 14.99
C SER A 39 31.55 31.48 14.90
N ARG A 40 31.98 30.37 15.53
CA ARG A 40 33.37 29.89 15.45
C ARG A 40 33.57 29.19 14.11
N CYS A 41 34.59 29.58 13.36
CA CYS A 41 34.96 28.87 12.14
C CYS A 41 35.32 27.40 12.43
N SER A 42 35.13 26.54 11.43
CA SER A 42 35.42 25.11 11.53
C SER A 42 36.39 24.67 10.44
N GLU A 43 37.23 23.69 10.75
CA GLU A 43 38.11 23.04 9.79
C GLU A 43 37.34 21.96 9.02
N GLY A 44 37.44 21.94 7.69
CA GLY A 44 36.72 20.97 6.87
C GLY A 44 36.72 21.25 5.36
N CYS A 45 35.87 20.52 4.65
CA CYS A 45 35.62 20.73 3.22
C CYS A 45 34.38 21.60 3.02
N PHE A 46 34.52 22.67 2.24
CA PHE A 46 33.48 23.64 1.96
C PHE A 46 33.21 23.71 0.46
N CYS A 47 31.99 24.08 0.06
CA CYS A 47 31.67 24.25 -1.35
C CYS A 47 32.52 25.36 -1.96
N SER A 48 33.09 25.09 -3.13
CA SER A 48 33.85 26.09 -3.88
C SER A 48 32.94 27.20 -4.40
N GLN A 49 33.53 28.35 -4.74
CA GLN A 49 32.80 29.51 -5.23
C GLN A 49 31.89 29.15 -6.42
N GLY A 50 30.62 29.57 -6.37
CA GLY A 50 29.60 29.26 -7.37
C GLY A 50 28.81 27.97 -7.12
N PHE A 51 29.16 27.21 -6.07
CA PHE A 51 28.44 26.00 -5.67
C PHE A 51 27.76 26.19 -4.31
N LEU A 52 26.61 25.54 -4.17
CA LEU A 52 25.77 25.53 -2.97
C LEU A 52 25.68 24.12 -2.43
N ARG A 53 25.58 23.99 -1.11
CA ARG A 53 25.42 22.68 -0.49
C ARG A 53 24.00 22.16 -0.68
N SER A 54 23.88 20.98 -1.28
CA SER A 54 22.65 20.18 -1.41
C SER A 54 22.90 18.81 -0.79
N GLY A 55 22.46 18.62 0.46
CA GLY A 55 22.79 17.43 1.25
C GLY A 55 24.31 17.27 1.44
N GLY A 56 24.86 16.17 0.92
CA GLY A 56 26.30 15.86 0.97
C GLY A 56 27.13 16.41 -0.21
N HIS A 57 26.50 17.04 -1.19
CA HIS A 57 27.14 17.46 -2.44
C HIS A 57 27.12 18.98 -2.62
N CYS A 58 28.07 19.49 -3.41
CA CYS A 58 28.12 20.90 -3.82
C CYS A 58 27.71 21.00 -5.29
N VAL A 59 26.60 21.70 -5.53
CA VAL A 59 25.94 21.79 -6.85
C VAL A 59 25.74 23.26 -7.24
N PRO A 60 25.75 23.60 -8.54
CA PRO A 60 25.40 24.94 -8.98
C PRO A 60 23.90 25.20 -8.75
N LEU A 61 23.50 26.48 -8.66
CA LEU A 61 22.11 26.89 -8.37
C LEU A 61 21.04 26.18 -9.23
N PRO A 62 21.20 25.97 -10.55
CA PRO A 62 20.20 25.27 -11.37
C PRO A 62 20.03 23.78 -11.02
N HIS A 63 20.95 23.21 -10.25
CA HIS A 63 20.89 21.81 -9.78
C HIS A 63 20.55 21.72 -8.29
N CYS A 64 20.20 22.84 -7.65
CA CYS A 64 19.63 22.79 -6.32
C CYS A 64 18.30 22.04 -6.32
N GLY A 65 18.09 21.24 -5.28
CA GLY A 65 16.79 20.64 -4.95
C GLY A 65 15.72 21.67 -4.56
N CYS A 66 14.59 21.17 -4.10
CA CYS A 66 13.37 21.94 -3.88
C CYS A 66 12.93 21.85 -2.43
N VAL A 67 12.28 22.91 -1.95
CA VAL A 67 11.57 22.89 -0.67
C VAL A 67 10.08 22.80 -0.96
N HIS A 68 9.41 21.80 -0.40
CA HIS A 68 7.96 21.65 -0.50
C HIS A 68 7.40 21.27 0.86
N GLU A 69 6.42 22.05 1.35
CA GLU A 69 5.79 21.86 2.67
C GLU A 69 6.79 21.74 3.84
N GLY A 70 7.89 22.49 3.75
CA GLY A 70 8.95 22.50 4.77
C GLY A 70 9.96 21.35 4.67
N LEU A 71 9.82 20.44 3.70
CA LEU A 71 10.76 19.34 3.45
C LEU A 71 11.64 19.63 2.24
N TYR A 72 12.92 19.29 2.33
CA TYR A 72 13.89 19.41 1.25
C TYR A 72 13.94 18.12 0.41
N TYR A 73 13.78 18.26 -0.90
CA TYR A 73 13.86 17.19 -1.89
C TYR A 73 15.03 17.47 -2.83
N GLN A 74 15.85 16.45 -3.13
CA GLN A 74 16.94 16.59 -4.08
C GLN A 74 16.40 16.81 -5.51
N ALA A 75 17.19 17.48 -6.36
CA ALA A 75 16.83 17.63 -7.77
C ALA A 75 16.67 16.26 -8.44
N GLY A 76 15.56 16.06 -9.14
CA GLY A 76 15.16 14.78 -9.73
C GLY A 76 14.38 13.85 -8.81
N ALA A 77 14.18 14.20 -7.53
CA ALA A 77 13.38 13.40 -6.62
C ALA A 77 11.89 13.42 -7.00
N GLU A 78 11.23 12.27 -6.85
CA GLU A 78 9.79 12.12 -6.96
C GLU A 78 9.19 11.77 -5.60
N PHE A 79 8.06 12.37 -5.24
CA PHE A 79 7.43 12.20 -3.93
C PHE A 79 5.92 12.39 -3.99
N TYR A 80 5.22 11.99 -2.93
CA TYR A 80 3.77 12.12 -2.80
C TYR A 80 3.39 13.05 -1.66
N THR A 81 2.49 14.01 -1.91
CA THR A 81 2.10 15.05 -0.93
C THR A 81 0.72 14.81 -0.32
N HIS A 82 -0.09 13.92 -0.91
CA HIS A 82 -1.44 13.61 -0.42
C HIS A 82 -1.45 12.31 0.41
N PRO A 83 -2.27 12.21 1.49
CA PRO A 83 -2.36 10.99 2.31
C PRO A 83 -2.64 9.70 1.52
N LEU A 84 -3.49 9.80 0.50
CA LEU A 84 -3.82 8.72 -0.44
C LEU A 84 -2.93 8.63 -1.69
N CYS A 85 -1.76 9.28 -1.69
CA CYS A 85 -0.86 9.35 -2.85
C CYS A 85 -1.52 9.90 -4.14
N ALA A 86 -2.56 10.74 -3.97
CA ALA A 86 -3.35 11.32 -5.06
C ALA A 86 -2.61 12.41 -5.84
N LEU A 87 -1.55 12.98 -5.27
CA LEU A 87 -0.64 13.91 -5.94
C LEU A 87 0.76 13.30 -5.97
N ARG A 88 1.32 13.14 -7.17
CA ARG A 88 2.73 12.80 -7.38
C ARG A 88 3.45 14.06 -7.84
N CYS A 89 4.53 14.41 -7.16
CA CYS A 89 5.33 15.60 -7.41
C CYS A 89 6.76 15.21 -7.80
N SER A 90 7.39 16.03 -8.64
CA SER A 90 8.79 15.96 -9.02
C SER A 90 9.49 17.27 -8.70
N CYS A 91 10.68 17.18 -8.09
CA CYS A 91 11.56 18.32 -7.93
C CYS A 91 12.42 18.50 -9.19
N GLU A 92 12.10 19.52 -9.98
CA GLU A 92 12.94 20.02 -11.06
C GLU A 92 14.09 20.87 -10.46
N GLY A 93 15.29 20.75 -11.04
CA GLY A 93 16.45 21.52 -10.59
C GLY A 93 16.17 23.02 -10.57
N GLY A 94 16.77 23.72 -9.60
CA GLY A 94 16.55 25.16 -9.38
C GLY A 94 15.34 25.45 -8.48
N GLY A 95 14.88 24.45 -7.72
CA GLY A 95 13.83 24.63 -6.71
C GLY A 95 12.39 24.56 -7.23
N LYS A 96 12.19 24.16 -8.48
CA LYS A 96 10.85 24.12 -9.09
C LYS A 96 10.19 22.76 -8.80
N VAL A 97 8.99 22.78 -8.22
CA VAL A 97 8.21 21.56 -7.99
C VAL A 97 7.05 21.50 -8.98
N THR A 98 6.90 20.36 -9.65
CA THR A 98 5.77 20.06 -10.55
C THR A 98 4.98 18.89 -10.00
N CYS A 99 3.67 19.05 -9.85
CA CYS A 99 2.79 18.02 -9.31
C CYS A 99 1.69 17.67 -10.31
N HIS A 100 1.37 16.39 -10.36
CA HIS A 100 0.33 15.84 -11.22
C HIS A 100 -0.59 14.92 -10.41
N PRO A 101 -1.88 14.82 -10.77
CA PRO A 101 -2.77 13.79 -10.24
C PRO A 101 -2.15 12.41 -10.45
N GLY A 102 -2.16 11.58 -9.41
CA GLY A 102 -1.57 10.26 -9.40
C GLY A 102 -2.35 9.29 -8.52
N GLY A 103 -1.81 8.09 -8.41
CA GLY A 103 -2.31 7.04 -7.54
C GLY A 103 -1.39 5.84 -7.58
N CYS A 104 -1.52 4.96 -6.58
CA CYS A 104 -0.76 3.73 -6.57
C CYS A 104 -1.30 2.75 -7.63
N ALA A 105 -0.39 2.07 -8.31
CA ALA A 105 -0.76 0.98 -9.22
C ALA A 105 -1.43 -0.16 -8.45
N GLY A 106 -2.18 -1.01 -9.14
CA GLY A 106 -2.85 -2.15 -8.50
C GLY A 106 -1.86 -3.06 -7.75
N GLY A 107 -2.18 -3.40 -6.49
CA GLY A 107 -1.32 -4.17 -5.60
C GLY A 107 -0.29 -3.33 -4.82
N LEU A 108 -0.30 -2.01 -5.00
CA LEU A 108 0.44 -1.06 -4.18
C LEU A 108 -0.54 -0.22 -3.35
N ALA A 109 -0.24 -0.05 -2.06
CA ALA A 109 -0.97 0.84 -1.16
C ALA A 109 -0.12 2.08 -0.86
N CYS A 110 -0.78 3.22 -0.70
CA CYS A 110 -0.11 4.42 -0.22
C CYS A 110 0.19 4.24 1.27
N ALA A 111 1.47 4.26 1.64
CA ALA A 111 1.90 4.15 3.02
C ALA A 111 3.14 5.02 3.27
N VAL A 112 3.51 5.16 4.54
CA VAL A 112 4.77 5.77 4.95
C VAL A 112 5.66 4.66 5.48
N ARG A 113 6.79 4.40 4.82
CA ARG A 113 7.83 3.46 5.29
C ARG A 113 9.13 4.24 5.46
N ASP A 114 9.77 4.08 6.62
CA ASP A 114 11.00 4.79 6.98
C ASP A 114 10.91 6.33 6.81
N GLY A 115 9.75 6.90 7.12
CA GLY A 115 9.47 8.34 6.98
C GLY A 115 9.16 8.81 5.56
N VAL A 116 9.21 7.92 4.56
CA VAL A 116 8.96 8.25 3.15
C VAL A 116 7.56 7.79 2.73
N ARG A 117 6.72 8.75 2.33
CA ARG A 117 5.41 8.46 1.73
C ARG A 117 5.57 7.98 0.29
N GLY A 118 4.98 6.84 -0.02
CA GLY A 118 5.06 6.23 -1.34
C GLY A 118 4.06 5.10 -1.55
N CYS A 119 4.09 4.54 -2.76
CA CYS A 119 3.32 3.36 -3.11
C CYS A 119 4.17 2.12 -2.83
N TYR A 120 3.79 1.38 -1.80
CA TYR A 120 4.49 0.17 -1.38
C TYR A 120 3.62 -1.05 -1.64
N PRO A 121 4.21 -2.25 -1.81
CA PRO A 121 3.44 -3.49 -1.88
C PRO A 121 2.44 -3.54 -0.73
N GLU A 122 1.17 -3.73 -1.09
CA GLU A 122 0.11 -3.86 -0.11
C GLU A 122 0.37 -5.16 0.66
N ASP A 123 0.72 -5.04 1.95
CA ASP A 123 0.82 -6.20 2.83
C ASP A 123 -0.57 -6.82 2.88
N CYS A 124 -0.75 -7.98 2.25
CA CYS A 124 -2.06 -8.59 2.08
C CYS A 124 -2.11 -10.00 2.67
N GLY A 125 -3.23 -10.32 3.30
CA GLY A 125 -3.55 -11.66 3.76
C GLY A 125 -4.25 -12.41 2.65
N ARG A 126 -3.93 -13.69 2.46
CA ARG A 126 -4.59 -14.56 1.47
C ARG A 126 -5.18 -15.78 2.14
N CYS A 127 -6.49 -15.87 2.13
CA CYS A 127 -7.19 -17.09 2.50
C CYS A 127 -7.56 -17.86 1.24
N GLN A 128 -7.18 -19.12 1.19
CA GLN A 128 -7.45 -20.01 0.05
C GLN A 128 -8.38 -21.13 0.51
N VAL A 129 -9.37 -21.46 -0.30
CA VAL A 129 -10.23 -22.63 -0.09
C VAL A 129 -10.17 -23.50 -1.34
N LEU A 130 -9.93 -24.78 -1.13
CA LEU A 130 -9.87 -25.82 -2.15
C LEU A 130 -10.94 -26.87 -1.84
N GLY A 131 -11.97 -26.90 -2.67
CA GLY A 131 -13.18 -27.69 -2.46
C GLY A 131 -13.93 -27.23 -1.20
N GLU A 132 -14.24 -28.18 -0.35
CA GLU A 132 -15.13 -27.99 0.80
C GLU A 132 -14.44 -28.01 2.17
N VAL A 133 -13.33 -28.73 2.24
CA VAL A 133 -12.75 -29.18 3.50
C VAL A 133 -11.34 -28.66 3.72
N SER A 134 -10.67 -28.17 2.68
CA SER A 134 -9.28 -27.73 2.78
C SER A 134 -9.20 -26.23 2.59
N SER A 135 -8.69 -25.52 3.59
CA SER A 135 -8.37 -24.10 3.49
C SER A 135 -6.99 -23.77 4.02
N SER A 136 -6.50 -22.59 3.67
CA SER A 136 -5.37 -21.93 4.31
C SER A 136 -5.85 -20.58 4.79
N THR A 137 -5.63 -20.25 6.07
CA THR A 137 -6.00 -18.97 6.66
C THR A 137 -5.15 -17.81 6.12
N PHE A 138 -5.50 -16.58 6.50
CA PHE A 138 -4.72 -15.39 6.15
C PHE A 138 -3.28 -15.41 6.67
N ASP A 139 -3.04 -16.10 7.79
CA ASP A 139 -1.71 -16.27 8.39
C ASP A 139 -0.99 -17.55 7.90
N GLY A 140 -1.59 -18.26 6.95
CA GLY A 140 -0.99 -19.42 6.28
C GLY A 140 -1.20 -20.75 7.01
N ARG A 141 -2.09 -20.80 8.01
CA ARG A 141 -2.43 -22.03 8.72
C ARG A 141 -3.28 -22.94 7.80
N PRO A 142 -2.84 -24.16 7.47
CA PRO A 142 -3.72 -25.12 6.82
C PRO A 142 -4.80 -25.58 7.79
N VAL A 143 -6.06 -25.47 7.37
CA VAL A 143 -7.24 -25.88 8.13
C VAL A 143 -7.98 -26.94 7.34
N PHE A 144 -8.26 -28.07 8.01
CA PHE A 144 -9.16 -29.09 7.49
C PHE A 144 -10.48 -29.03 8.25
N PHE A 145 -11.58 -28.71 7.56
CA PHE A 145 -12.90 -28.55 8.15
C PHE A 145 -13.88 -29.56 7.56
N ASP A 146 -14.27 -30.56 8.34
CA ASP A 146 -15.20 -31.63 7.95
C ASP A 146 -16.65 -31.40 8.40
N GLY A 147 -16.97 -30.17 8.83
CA GLY A 147 -18.28 -29.81 9.36
C GLY A 147 -19.43 -29.99 8.37
N THR A 148 -20.60 -30.34 8.89
CA THR A 148 -21.84 -30.60 8.12
C THR A 148 -22.72 -29.37 7.92
N CYS A 149 -22.29 -28.19 8.40
CA CYS A 149 -23.07 -26.97 8.30
C CYS A 149 -23.22 -26.56 6.83
N ALA A 150 -24.47 -26.35 6.40
CA ALA A 150 -24.79 -25.91 5.04
C ALA A 150 -24.25 -24.51 4.74
N HIS A 151 -24.07 -23.67 5.76
CA HIS A 151 -23.51 -22.32 5.63
C HIS A 151 -22.24 -22.25 6.48
N THR A 152 -21.14 -21.82 5.88
CA THR A 152 -19.85 -21.63 6.55
C THR A 152 -19.34 -20.22 6.28
N THR A 153 -19.16 -19.42 7.32
CA THR A 153 -18.53 -18.10 7.21
C THR A 153 -17.03 -18.27 6.99
N LEU A 154 -16.54 -17.89 5.81
CA LEU A 154 -15.12 -17.91 5.49
C LEU A 154 -14.39 -16.78 6.20
N ALA A 155 -14.88 -15.56 6.01
CA ALA A 155 -14.35 -14.40 6.67
C ALA A 155 -15.43 -13.35 6.85
N GLU A 156 -15.42 -12.68 7.98
CA GLU A 156 -16.16 -11.45 8.23
C GLU A 156 -15.24 -10.40 8.85
N ALA A 157 -15.52 -9.14 8.55
CA ALA A 157 -14.95 -8.00 9.25
C ALA A 157 -16.09 -7.06 9.65
N VAL A 158 -16.12 -6.70 10.92
CA VAL A 158 -17.05 -5.69 11.44
C VAL A 158 -16.45 -4.30 11.28
N ALA A 159 -17.33 -3.29 11.19
CA ALA A 159 -16.89 -1.91 11.18
C ALA A 159 -16.11 -1.60 12.47
N GLY A 160 -14.96 -0.96 12.31
CA GLY A 160 -14.12 -0.55 13.43
C GLY A 160 -12.88 0.18 12.94
N GLY A 161 -12.27 0.97 13.82
CA GLY A 161 -11.22 1.95 13.49
C GLY A 161 -11.77 3.37 13.53
N ASP A 162 -10.89 4.35 13.75
CA ASP A 162 -11.23 5.78 13.72
C ASP A 162 -10.54 6.43 12.51
N GLY A 163 -11.26 7.25 11.76
CA GLY A 163 -10.68 8.01 10.64
C GLY A 163 -10.13 7.14 9.52
N GLU A 164 -8.83 7.22 9.26
CA GLU A 164 -8.15 6.52 8.14
C GLU A 164 -8.04 4.99 8.33
N ASP A 165 -8.29 4.48 9.55
CA ASP A 165 -8.27 3.04 9.89
C ASP A 165 -9.63 2.35 9.77
N GLU A 166 -10.67 3.06 9.29
CA GLU A 166 -12.00 2.48 9.10
C GLU A 166 -11.97 1.45 7.96
N VAL A 167 -12.23 0.19 8.32
CA VAL A 167 -12.32 -0.91 7.35
C VAL A 167 -13.73 -1.03 6.78
N VAL A 168 -13.82 -1.50 5.53
CA VAL A 168 -15.12 -1.79 4.90
C VAL A 168 -15.67 -3.08 5.51
N PRO A 169 -16.81 -3.04 6.22
CA PRO A 169 -17.40 -4.25 6.75
C PRO A 169 -17.88 -5.16 5.63
N PHE A 170 -17.62 -6.46 5.79
CA PHE A 170 -18.00 -7.47 4.82
C PHE A 170 -18.25 -8.82 5.50
N VAL A 171 -19.01 -9.67 4.82
CA VAL A 171 -19.17 -11.09 5.17
C VAL A 171 -19.02 -11.91 3.89
N VAL A 172 -18.19 -12.96 3.93
CA VAL A 172 -18.05 -13.96 2.87
C VAL A 172 -18.50 -15.31 3.41
N GLU A 173 -19.57 -15.83 2.83
CA GLU A 173 -20.16 -17.11 3.22
C GLU A 173 -20.08 -18.11 2.08
N MET A 174 -19.83 -19.36 2.45
CA MET A 174 -19.87 -20.51 1.57
C MET A 174 -21.11 -21.34 1.88
N GLU A 175 -21.91 -21.61 0.86
CA GLU A 175 -22.99 -22.59 0.91
C GLU A 175 -22.54 -23.93 0.34
N LYS A 176 -22.80 -24.98 1.11
CA LYS A 176 -22.41 -26.36 0.86
C LYS A 176 -23.66 -27.24 0.78
N GLU A 177 -23.65 -28.22 -0.11
CA GLU A 177 -24.71 -29.23 -0.18
C GLU A 177 -24.12 -30.63 -0.03
N SER A 178 -24.81 -31.49 0.73
CA SER A 178 -24.47 -32.90 0.82
C SER A 178 -25.15 -33.68 -0.32
N GLY A 179 -24.36 -34.18 -1.27
CA GLY A 179 -24.81 -34.99 -2.40
C GLY A 179 -24.39 -36.46 -2.28
N LYS A 180 -24.71 -37.25 -3.33
CA LYS A 180 -24.38 -38.69 -3.40
C LYS A 180 -22.89 -38.96 -3.63
N ASP A 181 -22.18 -38.05 -4.28
CA ASP A 181 -20.74 -38.15 -4.60
C ASP A 181 -19.83 -37.42 -3.58
N GLY A 182 -20.41 -36.94 -2.47
CA GLY A 182 -19.71 -36.13 -1.47
C GLY A 182 -20.38 -34.78 -1.26
N ARG A 183 -19.63 -33.82 -0.69
CA ARG A 183 -20.09 -32.44 -0.51
C ARG A 183 -19.48 -31.55 -1.58
N SER A 184 -20.27 -30.65 -2.14
CA SER A 184 -19.87 -29.73 -3.22
C SER A 184 -20.25 -28.30 -2.90
N LEU A 185 -19.27 -27.39 -3.07
CA LEU A 185 -19.47 -25.96 -2.91
C LEU A 185 -20.49 -25.51 -3.95
N ARG A 186 -21.65 -25.01 -3.48
CA ARG A 186 -22.75 -24.63 -4.38
C ARG A 186 -22.75 -23.17 -4.73
N LYS A 187 -22.37 -22.31 -3.77
CA LYS A 187 -22.50 -20.87 -3.92
C LYS A 187 -21.62 -20.15 -2.91
N LEU A 188 -21.02 -19.06 -3.35
CA LEU A 188 -20.40 -18.07 -2.48
C LEU A 188 -21.30 -16.85 -2.41
N VAL A 189 -21.50 -16.32 -1.21
CA VAL A 189 -22.24 -15.08 -0.99
C VAL A 189 -21.30 -14.06 -0.36
N VAL A 190 -21.16 -12.91 -1.01
CA VAL A 190 -20.40 -11.77 -0.51
C VAL A 190 -21.36 -10.64 -0.19
N THR A 191 -21.45 -10.31 1.10
CA THR A 191 -22.26 -9.19 1.58
C THR A 191 -21.34 -8.03 1.92
N VAL A 192 -21.45 -6.92 1.19
CA VAL A 192 -20.56 -5.76 1.34
C VAL A 192 -21.25 -4.50 0.84
N ARG A 193 -21.05 -3.35 1.50
CA ARG A 193 -21.69 -2.07 1.12
C ARG A 193 -23.22 -2.15 0.96
N GLY A 194 -23.87 -3.03 1.72
CA GLY A 194 -25.32 -3.21 1.72
C GLY A 194 -25.89 -4.02 0.54
N VAL A 195 -25.05 -4.62 -0.30
CA VAL A 195 -25.47 -5.54 -1.37
C VAL A 195 -25.01 -6.96 -1.08
N ALA A 196 -25.82 -7.95 -1.43
CA ALA A 196 -25.48 -9.37 -1.35
C ALA A 196 -25.24 -9.94 -2.75
N ILE A 197 -24.01 -10.39 -3.02
CA ILE A 197 -23.59 -10.87 -4.33
C ILE A 197 -23.33 -12.38 -4.24
N ALA A 198 -24.14 -13.15 -4.94
CA ALA A 198 -24.07 -14.60 -4.99
C ALA A 198 -23.40 -15.10 -6.28
N LEU A 199 -22.38 -15.94 -6.12
CA LEU A 199 -21.66 -16.62 -7.19
C LEU A 199 -21.93 -18.12 -7.09
N ALA A 200 -22.82 -18.64 -7.93
CA ALA A 200 -23.20 -20.05 -7.93
C ALA A 200 -22.19 -20.93 -8.69
N GLU A 201 -22.02 -22.18 -8.26
CA GLU A 201 -21.26 -23.23 -8.97
C GLU A 201 -21.78 -23.41 -10.41
N GLY A 202 -20.90 -23.76 -11.34
CA GLY A 202 -21.26 -24.12 -12.73
C GLY A 202 -21.75 -22.94 -13.58
N THR A 203 -21.73 -21.72 -13.05
CA THR A 203 -22.13 -20.50 -13.77
C THR A 203 -20.91 -19.63 -14.08
N GLN A 204 -20.91 -19.02 -15.26
CA GLN A 204 -19.88 -18.08 -15.72
C GLN A 204 -20.55 -16.86 -16.32
N TRP A 205 -19.84 -15.72 -16.36
CA TRP A 205 -20.33 -14.46 -16.93
C TRP A 205 -21.58 -13.86 -16.27
N GLU A 206 -22.01 -14.42 -15.15
CA GLU A 206 -23.16 -13.96 -14.38
C GLU A 206 -22.96 -14.09 -12.87
N VAL A 207 -23.72 -13.28 -12.14
CA VAL A 207 -23.89 -13.33 -10.68
C VAL A 207 -25.33 -12.99 -10.32
N ALA A 208 -25.78 -13.38 -9.13
CA ALA A 208 -27.02 -12.85 -8.56
C ALA A 208 -26.71 -11.73 -7.57
N VAL A 209 -27.42 -10.62 -7.66
CA VAL A 209 -27.33 -9.46 -6.75
C VAL A 209 -28.68 -9.30 -6.09
N ASP A 210 -28.73 -9.41 -4.76
CA ASP A 210 -29.96 -9.32 -3.98
C ASP A 210 -31.09 -10.24 -4.49
N GLY A 211 -30.70 -11.40 -5.06
CA GLY A 211 -31.60 -12.42 -5.62
C GLY A 211 -31.90 -12.28 -7.12
N GLU A 212 -31.52 -11.18 -7.77
CA GLU A 212 -31.73 -10.96 -9.21
C GLU A 212 -30.47 -11.28 -10.03
N ARG A 213 -30.63 -11.90 -11.20
CA ARG A 213 -29.49 -12.29 -12.05
C ARG A 213 -28.99 -11.10 -12.89
N HIS A 214 -27.67 -10.91 -12.89
CA HIS A 214 -26.97 -9.88 -13.67
C HIS A 214 -25.81 -10.48 -14.46
N LEU A 215 -25.60 -9.95 -15.66
CA LEU A 215 -24.45 -10.28 -16.50
C LEU A 215 -23.21 -9.48 -16.08
N LEU A 216 -22.04 -10.06 -16.29
CA LEU A 216 -20.73 -9.44 -16.03
C LEU A 216 -20.16 -8.80 -17.32
N PRO A 217 -19.36 -7.71 -17.22
CA PRO A 217 -18.95 -7.02 -15.99
C PRO A 217 -20.04 -6.09 -15.43
N LEU A 218 -19.98 -5.88 -14.12
CA LEU A 218 -20.97 -5.13 -13.36
C LEU A 218 -20.28 -4.23 -12.33
N THR A 219 -20.83 -3.03 -12.14
CA THR A 219 -20.40 -2.08 -11.12
C THR A 219 -21.59 -1.75 -10.20
N LEU A 220 -21.39 -1.86 -8.89
CA LEU A 220 -22.40 -1.69 -7.86
C LEU A 220 -21.98 -0.63 -6.83
N ALA A 221 -22.91 -0.27 -5.93
CA ALA A 221 -22.66 0.58 -4.77
C ALA A 221 -21.88 1.87 -5.10
N GLY A 222 -22.36 2.62 -6.10
CA GLY A 222 -21.77 3.90 -6.52
C GLY A 222 -20.34 3.79 -7.08
N GLY A 223 -19.94 2.63 -7.60
CA GLY A 223 -18.60 2.41 -8.15
C GLY A 223 -17.61 1.77 -7.17
N SER A 224 -18.04 1.48 -5.94
CA SER A 224 -17.15 0.91 -4.92
C SER A 224 -16.99 -0.61 -5.01
N VAL A 225 -17.89 -1.30 -5.72
CA VAL A 225 -17.84 -2.75 -5.92
C VAL A 225 -17.89 -3.05 -7.41
N THR A 226 -16.95 -3.87 -7.90
CA THR A 226 -16.92 -4.33 -9.29
C THR A 226 -16.86 -5.84 -9.33
N VAL A 227 -17.62 -6.43 -10.25
CA VAL A 227 -17.63 -7.87 -10.50
C VAL A 227 -17.36 -8.09 -11.98
N SER A 228 -16.43 -8.98 -12.29
CA SER A 228 -15.93 -9.20 -13.66
C SER A 228 -15.57 -10.66 -13.87
N GLN A 229 -15.49 -11.08 -15.14
CA GLN A 229 -14.95 -12.37 -15.52
C GLN A 229 -13.51 -12.19 -16.01
N GLU A 230 -12.56 -12.91 -15.41
CA GLU A 230 -11.14 -12.94 -15.78
C GLU A 230 -10.73 -14.40 -16.08
N GLY A 231 -10.78 -14.77 -17.36
CA GLY A 231 -10.63 -16.16 -17.77
C GLY A 231 -11.77 -17.02 -17.23
N THR A 232 -11.47 -18.11 -16.53
CA THR A 232 -12.47 -18.95 -15.85
C THR A 232 -12.96 -18.36 -14.53
N HIS A 233 -12.29 -17.34 -14.00
CA HIS A 233 -12.59 -16.82 -12.68
C HIS A 233 -13.57 -15.66 -12.73
N ARG A 234 -14.54 -15.69 -11.82
CA ARG A 234 -15.29 -14.50 -11.44
C ARG A 234 -14.53 -13.78 -10.34
N VAL A 235 -14.29 -12.49 -10.57
CA VAL A 235 -13.48 -11.64 -9.71
C VAL A 235 -14.31 -10.48 -9.21
N LEU A 236 -14.50 -10.44 -7.89
CA LEU A 236 -15.15 -9.36 -7.16
C LEU A 236 -14.07 -8.50 -6.49
N ARG A 237 -14.11 -7.19 -6.72
CA ARG A 237 -13.20 -6.21 -6.11
C ARG A 237 -13.99 -5.13 -5.40
N VAL A 238 -13.66 -4.91 -4.13
CA VAL A 238 -14.19 -3.81 -3.33
C VAL A 238 -13.09 -2.76 -3.14
N ARG A 239 -13.40 -1.49 -3.42
CA ARG A 239 -12.46 -0.38 -3.22
C ARG A 239 -12.15 -0.23 -1.72
N GLY A 240 -10.87 -0.39 -1.36
CA GLY A 240 -10.40 -0.37 0.03
C GLY A 240 -10.83 -1.60 0.85
N GLY A 241 -11.24 -2.68 0.20
CA GLY A 241 -11.81 -3.84 0.86
C GLY A 241 -11.40 -5.18 0.26
N PRO A 242 -12.19 -6.24 0.47
CA PRO A 242 -11.84 -7.57 0.02
C PRO A 242 -11.78 -7.68 -1.51
N LYS A 243 -10.88 -8.55 -1.97
CA LYS A 243 -10.88 -9.09 -3.33
C LYS A 243 -11.16 -10.59 -3.27
N LEU A 244 -12.19 -11.02 -3.98
CA LEU A 244 -12.55 -12.44 -4.11
C LEU A 244 -12.29 -12.89 -5.55
N LEU A 245 -11.72 -14.07 -5.69
CA LEU A 245 -11.56 -14.79 -6.94
C LEU A 245 -12.14 -16.19 -6.76
N TYR A 246 -13.06 -16.58 -7.65
CA TYR A 246 -13.73 -17.88 -7.63
C TYR A 246 -13.80 -18.47 -9.05
N ASP A 247 -13.36 -19.71 -9.21
CA ASP A 247 -13.32 -20.41 -10.51
C ASP A 247 -14.69 -20.93 -10.99
N GLY A 248 -15.70 -20.92 -10.13
CA GLY A 248 -17.02 -21.49 -10.43
C GLY A 248 -17.14 -22.98 -10.15
N ASP A 249 -16.15 -23.56 -9.49
CA ASP A 249 -16.11 -24.96 -9.09
C ASP A 249 -15.61 -25.06 -7.64
N SER A 250 -14.30 -25.20 -7.44
CA SER A 250 -13.73 -25.61 -6.15
C SER A 250 -12.70 -24.66 -5.57
N TYR A 251 -12.22 -23.66 -6.33
CA TYR A 251 -11.15 -22.79 -5.86
C TYR A 251 -11.63 -21.38 -5.53
N VAL A 252 -11.42 -20.99 -4.27
CA VAL A 252 -11.71 -19.66 -3.76
C VAL A 252 -10.43 -19.02 -3.24
N LEU A 253 -10.15 -17.79 -3.67
CA LEU A 253 -9.10 -16.95 -3.12
C LEU A 253 -9.70 -15.64 -2.62
N LEU A 254 -9.66 -15.46 -1.30
CA LEU A 254 -10.00 -14.21 -0.63
C LEU A 254 -8.71 -13.49 -0.25
N THR A 255 -8.55 -12.25 -0.73
CA THR A 255 -7.41 -11.39 -0.42
C THR A 255 -7.88 -10.16 0.34
N LEU A 256 -7.20 -9.84 1.44
CA LEU A 256 -7.48 -8.66 2.26
C LEU A 256 -6.27 -7.73 2.35
N PRO A 257 -6.47 -6.41 2.22
CA PRO A 257 -5.49 -5.40 2.59
C PRO A 257 -5.02 -5.52 4.05
N GLY A 258 -3.80 -5.09 4.35
CA GLY A 258 -3.21 -5.18 5.69
C GLY A 258 -3.94 -4.39 6.78
N VAL A 259 -4.77 -3.41 6.39
CA VAL A 259 -5.65 -2.67 7.32
C VAL A 259 -6.65 -3.58 8.05
N TYR A 260 -6.92 -4.79 7.51
CA TYR A 260 -7.79 -5.79 8.14
C TYR A 260 -7.10 -6.65 9.20
N ARG A 261 -5.80 -6.44 9.49
CA ARG A 261 -5.09 -7.24 10.50
C ARG A 261 -5.78 -7.16 11.86
N ARG A 262 -5.97 -8.31 12.52
CA ARG A 262 -6.70 -8.46 13.81
C ARG A 262 -8.17 -8.01 13.77
N ARG A 263 -8.76 -7.88 12.59
CA ARG A 263 -10.16 -7.43 12.42
C ARG A 263 -11.04 -8.45 11.73
N THR A 264 -10.51 -9.62 11.41
CA THR A 264 -11.26 -10.69 10.75
C THR A 264 -11.65 -11.80 11.72
N ARG A 265 -12.69 -12.53 11.36
CA ARG A 265 -13.14 -13.76 12.03
C ARG A 265 -13.68 -14.73 10.98
N GLY A 266 -13.81 -16.01 11.34
CA GLY A 266 -14.29 -17.06 10.45
C GLY A 266 -13.22 -18.11 10.15
N LEU A 267 -13.48 -18.98 9.18
CA LEU A 267 -12.56 -20.08 8.81
C LEU A 267 -11.19 -19.58 8.32
N CYS A 268 -11.12 -18.34 7.83
CA CYS A 268 -9.88 -17.72 7.34
C CYS A 268 -9.03 -17.09 8.45
N GLY A 269 -9.40 -17.23 9.72
CA GLY A 269 -8.59 -16.76 10.84
C GLY A 269 -8.71 -15.27 11.15
N ASN A 270 -7.86 -14.81 12.05
CA ASN A 270 -7.91 -13.45 12.60
C ASN A 270 -6.94 -12.44 11.93
N PHE A 271 -6.07 -12.93 11.03
CA PHE A 271 -5.10 -12.17 10.26
C PHE A 271 -4.16 -11.33 11.14
N ASN A 272 -3.55 -11.92 12.16
CA ASN A 272 -2.66 -11.24 13.09
C ASN A 272 -1.17 -11.51 12.84
N GLY A 273 -0.84 -12.45 11.95
CA GLY A 273 0.51 -12.92 11.63
C GLY A 273 0.95 -14.17 12.42
N ASP A 274 0.08 -14.78 13.22
CA ASP A 274 0.34 -15.96 14.05
C ASP A 274 -0.60 -17.11 13.67
N ALA A 275 -0.08 -18.04 12.87
CA ALA A 275 -0.81 -19.24 12.46
C ALA A 275 -1.18 -20.20 13.63
N GLY A 276 -0.67 -19.96 14.85
CA GLY A 276 -0.91 -20.82 16.01
C GLY A 276 -2.25 -20.59 16.71
N ASP A 277 -2.89 -19.43 16.50
CA ASP A 277 -4.16 -19.05 17.13
C ASP A 277 -5.36 -18.99 16.16
N ASP A 278 -5.13 -19.44 14.92
CA ASP A 278 -6.12 -19.64 13.86
C ASP A 278 -6.84 -21.00 13.93
#